data_AF-A0A6N2T706-F1
#
_entry.id   AF-A0A6N2T706-F1
#
_cell.length_a   1.000
_cell.length_b   1.000
_cell.length_c   1.000
_cell.angle_alpha   90.00
_cell.angle_beta   90.00
_cell.angle_gamma   90.00
#
_symmetry.space_group_name_H-M   'P 1'
#
loop_
_entity.id
_entity.type
_entity.pdbx_description
1 polymer ?
#
loop_
_entity_poly.entity_id
_entity_poly.type
_entity_poly.pdbx_seq_one_letter_code
_entity_poly.pdbx_strand_id
1 'polypeptide(L)'
;MSWRTYAVDTISGRILCPIDLPNFSWSMSVSDSSLSTTKSKGAGQDEVSGLKVPWTAVPANSPDERSRLLAPDRRSIALCWTSPLDDEDAIGTPILCGPIGQRKDGPLDTDFSLNSIYGLLGDRYLVREGVYGAGQGSTSTDIINLSNLSLRAIAAEAGWLCTNAKPGGGLPIDWHYRGERGSHQRGYDSWDIQNLKCSDVWDKIANVENGPDLQLRPRLSGDTIRFDFIAGSDVDPDIAQSTVIELSSSPHGGTLENMTIDHLGAVNRVYASGSGTDKAQLCHLSEDLSLVNGDHEPFPLREMTYSDTDAADVTLLRRHADGILNANRRPLMQIKGELHANDADANGTPLHPLGSFWPGETMKLDVQGFPSLSDGVYECRLMQMSGDQSDKVSLTFDAMEDPMA
;
A
#
# COMPACT_ATOMS: atom_id res chain seq x y z
N MET A 1 10.64 25.13 2.34
CA MET A 1 10.25 23.72 2.26
C MET A 1 9.14 23.63 1.25
N SER A 2 9.30 22.80 0.23
CA SER A 2 8.29 22.63 -0.80
C SER A 2 8.47 21.29 -1.49
N TRP A 3 7.38 20.83 -2.09
CA TRP A 3 7.43 19.80 -3.10
C TRP A 3 8.27 20.26 -4.29
N ARG A 4 9.09 19.34 -4.81
CA ARG A 4 9.74 19.43 -6.11
C ARG A 4 9.26 18.28 -6.95
N THR A 5 8.85 18.59 -8.17
CA THR A 5 8.22 17.60 -9.04
C THR A 5 9.02 17.44 -10.32
N TYR A 6 9.20 16.19 -10.74
CA TYR A 6 10.06 15.85 -11.86
C TYR A 6 9.36 14.91 -12.84
N ALA A 7 9.54 15.15 -14.14
CA ALA A 7 9.24 14.16 -15.15
C ALA A 7 10.37 13.12 -15.19
N VAL A 8 9.99 11.85 -15.20
CA VAL A 8 10.89 10.70 -15.08
C VAL A 8 10.63 9.72 -16.22
N ASP A 9 11.68 9.08 -16.73
CA ASP A 9 11.53 7.95 -17.63
C ASP A 9 11.14 6.69 -16.83
N THR A 10 9.96 6.12 -17.09
CA THR A 10 9.40 5.03 -16.27
C THR A 10 10.30 3.78 -16.21
N ILE A 11 10.97 3.44 -17.31
CA ILE A 11 11.75 2.20 -17.41
C ILE A 11 13.11 2.37 -16.72
N SER A 12 13.81 3.47 -17.00
CA SER A 12 15.14 3.70 -16.44
C SER A 12 15.12 4.33 -15.05
N GLY A 13 14.02 4.98 -14.68
CA GLY A 13 13.91 5.83 -13.49
C GLY A 13 14.62 7.18 -13.63
N ARG A 14 15.21 7.48 -14.78
CA ARG A 14 16.03 8.67 -14.97
C ARG A 14 15.19 9.94 -14.91
N ILE A 15 15.63 10.91 -14.11
CA ILE A 15 15.03 12.24 -14.06
C ILE A 15 15.32 12.95 -15.38
N LEU A 16 14.26 13.45 -16.04
CA LEU A 16 14.35 14.13 -17.33
C LEU A 16 14.45 15.64 -17.14
N CYS A 17 13.51 16.21 -16.39
CA CYS A 17 13.45 17.63 -16.11
C CYS A 17 12.51 17.92 -14.93
N PRO A 18 12.68 19.07 -14.24
CA PRO A 18 11.67 19.57 -13.33
C PRO A 18 10.39 19.91 -14.11
N ILE A 19 9.25 19.65 -13.52
CA ILE A 19 7.93 20.06 -14.00
C ILE A 19 7.23 20.79 -12.87
N ASP A 20 6.41 21.79 -13.17
CA ASP A 20 5.64 22.50 -12.16
C ASP A 20 4.21 21.94 -12.10
N LEU A 21 3.80 21.51 -10.91
CA LEU A 21 2.46 20.98 -10.63
C LEU A 21 1.73 21.94 -9.69
N PRO A 22 0.77 22.74 -10.19
CA PRO A 22 0.16 23.81 -9.41
C PRO A 22 -0.71 23.28 -8.26
N ASN A 23 -1.27 22.08 -8.42
CA ASN A 23 -2.02 21.37 -7.39
C ASN A 23 -1.92 19.86 -7.62
N PHE A 24 -2.03 19.11 -6.53
CA PHE A 24 -2.16 17.67 -6.55
C PHE A 24 -2.63 17.19 -5.18
N SER A 25 -3.23 16.01 -5.16
CA SER A 25 -3.48 15.25 -3.94
C SER A 25 -2.77 13.91 -4.05
N TRP A 26 -2.34 13.38 -2.92
CA TRP A 26 -1.59 12.14 -2.87
C TRP A 26 -2.00 11.28 -1.68
N SER A 27 -1.82 9.97 -1.82
CA SER A 27 -1.95 9.02 -0.73
C SER A 27 -1.05 7.80 -0.93
N MET A 28 -0.64 7.20 0.17
CA MET A 28 0.09 5.94 0.23
C MET A 28 -0.46 5.10 1.38
N SER A 29 -0.63 3.81 1.16
CA SER A 29 -1.09 2.88 2.19
C SER A 29 -0.27 1.59 2.20
N VAL A 30 -0.31 0.85 3.30
CA VAL A 30 0.26 -0.52 3.37
C VAL A 30 -0.74 -1.58 2.89
N SER A 31 -2.04 -1.26 2.90
CA SER A 31 -3.19 -2.09 2.52
C SER A 31 -4.45 -1.23 2.40
N ASP A 32 -5.65 -1.82 2.37
CA ASP A 32 -6.89 -1.10 2.69
C ASP A 32 -6.79 -0.53 4.12
N SER A 33 -6.84 0.79 4.25
CA SER A 33 -6.71 1.55 5.50
C SER A 33 -8.06 1.89 6.14
N SER A 34 -9.17 1.48 5.51
CA SER A 34 -10.51 1.77 6.01
C SER A 34 -10.85 0.96 7.26
N LEU A 35 -11.63 1.56 8.17
CA LEU A 35 -12.30 0.87 9.27
C LEU A 35 -13.45 -0.01 8.72
N SER A 36 -13.09 -0.96 7.86
CA SER A 36 -13.99 -1.94 7.25
C SER A 36 -13.90 -3.27 8.00
N THR A 37 -15.01 -4.01 8.08
CA THR A 37 -15.10 -5.29 8.78
C THR A 37 -14.33 -6.42 8.10
N THR A 38 -13.78 -6.19 6.91
CA THR A 38 -12.90 -7.10 6.19
C THR A 38 -11.45 -6.59 6.24
N LYS A 39 -10.73 -6.88 7.33
CA LYS A 39 -9.28 -6.64 7.42
C LYS A 39 -8.53 -7.61 6.48
N SER A 40 -8.51 -7.32 5.18
CA SER A 40 -7.63 -8.03 4.22
C SER A 40 -6.28 -7.32 4.13
N LYS A 41 -5.18 -8.07 4.27
CA LYS A 41 -3.82 -7.58 4.04
C LYS A 41 -3.55 -7.49 2.53
N GLY A 42 -4.05 -6.45 1.89
CA GLY A 42 -3.65 -6.12 0.51
C GLY A 42 -2.20 -5.61 0.47
N ALA A 43 -1.54 -5.69 -0.70
CA ALA A 43 -0.32 -4.93 -0.89
C ALA A 43 -0.61 -3.41 -0.94
N GLY A 44 0.36 -2.62 -0.50
CA GLY A 44 0.21 -1.16 -0.43
C GLY A 44 -0.10 -0.51 -1.77
N GLN A 45 -1.01 0.48 -1.76
CA GLN A 45 -1.36 1.26 -2.94
C GLN A 45 -0.92 2.70 -2.77
N ASP A 46 -0.31 3.23 -3.82
CA ASP A 46 0.04 4.64 -3.94
C ASP A 46 -0.88 5.28 -4.98
N GLU A 47 -1.41 6.46 -4.69
CA GLU A 47 -2.24 7.21 -5.62
C GLU A 47 -1.81 8.67 -5.62
N VAL A 48 -1.69 9.26 -6.82
CA VAL A 48 -1.64 10.70 -7.01
C VAL A 48 -2.72 11.08 -8.00
N SER A 49 -3.59 12.00 -7.58
CA SER A 49 -4.76 12.42 -8.34
C SER A 49 -4.92 13.93 -8.33
N GLY A 50 -5.82 14.42 -9.18
CA GLY A 50 -6.06 15.86 -9.34
C GLY A 50 -4.91 16.61 -10.05
N LEU A 51 -4.04 15.91 -10.78
CA LEU A 51 -2.95 16.56 -11.52
C LEU A 51 -3.53 17.25 -12.75
N LYS A 52 -3.74 18.55 -12.62
CA LYS A 52 -4.14 19.41 -13.73
C LYS A 52 -3.02 20.38 -14.08
N VAL A 53 -2.36 20.13 -15.21
CA VAL A 53 -1.12 20.82 -15.59
C VAL A 53 -1.37 21.76 -16.77
N PRO A 54 -1.22 23.09 -16.59
CA PRO A 54 -1.25 24.03 -17.71
C PRO A 54 -0.14 23.72 -18.71
N TRP A 55 -0.40 23.86 -20.02
CA TRP A 55 0.63 23.60 -21.03
C TRP A 55 1.87 24.49 -20.91
N THR A 56 1.75 25.63 -20.24
CA THR A 56 2.84 26.56 -19.93
C THR A 56 3.78 26.05 -18.83
N ALA A 57 3.33 25.13 -17.98
CA ALA A 57 4.12 24.51 -16.93
C ALA A 57 4.94 23.30 -17.43
N VAL A 58 4.63 22.81 -18.65
CA VAL A 58 5.36 21.70 -19.28
C VAL A 58 6.61 22.25 -19.98
N PRO A 59 7.83 21.83 -19.59
CA PRO A 59 9.09 22.38 -20.12
C PRO A 59 9.39 21.81 -21.51
N ALA A 60 8.60 22.22 -22.50
CA ALA A 60 8.67 21.75 -23.88
C ALA A 60 8.31 22.87 -24.87
N ASN A 61 9.03 22.93 -25.99
CA ASN A 61 8.94 24.00 -26.98
C ASN A 61 8.02 23.65 -28.15
N SER A 62 7.60 22.40 -28.28
CA SER A 62 6.70 21.93 -29.34
C SER A 62 5.59 21.01 -28.81
N PRO A 63 4.46 20.87 -29.54
CA PRO A 63 3.43 19.89 -29.21
C PRO A 63 3.96 18.44 -29.11
N ASP A 64 4.87 18.06 -30.01
CA ASP A 64 5.47 16.72 -30.02
C ASP A 64 6.37 16.48 -28.80
N GLU A 65 7.08 17.50 -28.32
CA GLU A 65 7.84 17.42 -27.08
C GLU A 65 6.92 17.30 -25.85
N ARG A 66 5.85 18.11 -25.77
CA ARG A 66 4.86 18.01 -24.68
C ARG A 66 4.24 16.61 -24.63
N SER A 67 3.81 16.11 -25.79
CA SER A 67 3.18 14.79 -25.89
C SER A 67 4.14 13.67 -25.48
N ARG A 68 5.43 13.75 -25.84
CA ARG A 68 6.46 12.78 -25.46
C ARG A 68 6.88 12.88 -23.99
N LEU A 69 6.87 14.09 -23.41
CA LEU A 69 7.25 14.31 -22.01
C LEU A 69 6.17 13.85 -21.03
N LEU A 70 4.90 13.92 -21.44
CA LEU A 70 3.75 13.47 -20.65
C LEU A 70 3.09 12.21 -21.24
N ALA A 71 3.85 11.40 -21.97
CA ALA A 71 3.32 10.19 -22.59
C ALA A 71 2.91 9.16 -21.51
N PRO A 72 1.64 8.71 -21.48
CA PRO A 72 1.18 7.68 -20.54
C PRO A 72 2.07 6.44 -20.56
N ASP A 73 2.27 5.85 -19.38
CA ASP A 73 3.14 4.70 -19.05
C ASP A 73 4.63 4.85 -19.34
N ARG A 74 5.01 5.56 -20.41
CA ARG A 74 6.41 5.83 -20.78
C ARG A 74 7.07 6.82 -19.83
N ARG A 75 6.28 7.70 -19.24
CA ARG A 75 6.72 8.78 -18.37
C ARG A 75 6.05 8.63 -17.03
N SER A 76 6.82 8.93 -15.99
CA SER A 76 6.37 8.97 -14.61
C SER A 76 6.52 10.40 -14.08
N ILE A 77 5.78 10.72 -13.04
CA ILE A 77 6.02 11.93 -12.24
C ILE A 77 6.53 11.50 -10.87
N ALA A 78 7.63 12.12 -10.42
CA ALA A 78 8.13 11.98 -9.06
C ALA A 78 7.77 13.22 -8.23
N LEU A 79 7.25 12.99 -7.02
CA LEU A 79 7.01 13.99 -5.99
C LEU A 79 8.11 13.85 -4.93
N CYS A 80 8.98 14.84 -4.86
CA CYS A 80 10.10 14.88 -3.92
C CYS A 80 9.86 15.95 -2.87
N TRP A 81 10.10 15.62 -1.61
CA TRP A 81 10.03 16.55 -0.49
C TRP A 81 11.41 17.14 -0.21
N THR A 82 11.47 18.46 0.05
CA THR A 82 12.71 19.13 0.46
C THR A 82 12.61 19.69 1.87
N SER A 83 13.63 19.38 2.66
CA SER A 83 13.85 19.87 4.02
C SER A 83 14.65 21.17 4.01
N PRO A 84 14.59 22.02 5.05
CA PRO A 84 15.48 23.18 5.20
C PRO A 84 16.96 22.80 5.29
N LEU A 85 17.24 21.54 5.62
CA LEU A 85 18.60 21.00 5.71
C LEU A 85 19.16 20.59 4.35
N ASP A 86 18.32 20.53 3.32
CA ASP A 86 18.75 20.19 1.96
C ASP A 86 19.35 21.43 1.26
N ASP A 87 20.33 21.19 0.39
CA ASP A 87 20.86 22.23 -0.49
C ASP A 87 19.76 22.82 -1.38
N GLU A 88 19.89 24.09 -1.77
CA GLU A 88 18.91 24.79 -2.62
C GLU A 88 18.67 24.07 -3.96
N ASP A 89 19.66 23.35 -4.49
CA ASP A 89 19.55 22.60 -5.74
C ASP A 89 19.24 21.10 -5.54
N ALA A 90 19.02 20.65 -4.30
CA ALA A 90 18.74 19.25 -4.00
C ALA A 90 17.46 18.77 -4.70
N ILE A 91 17.48 17.55 -5.21
CA ILE A 91 16.28 16.91 -5.79
C ILE A 91 15.20 16.70 -4.71
N GLY A 92 15.63 16.50 -3.46
CA GLY A 92 14.77 16.14 -2.33
C GLY A 92 14.60 14.63 -2.18
N THR A 93 13.91 14.25 -1.11
CA THR A 93 13.57 12.86 -0.81
C THR A 93 12.35 12.45 -1.62
N PRO A 94 12.45 11.43 -2.51
CA PRO A 94 11.30 10.95 -3.25
C PRO A 94 10.27 10.35 -2.27
N ILE A 95 9.04 10.87 -2.32
CA ILE A 95 7.93 10.36 -1.50
C ILE A 95 7.02 9.48 -2.35
N LEU A 96 6.76 9.90 -3.59
CA LEU A 96 5.96 9.16 -4.55
C LEU A 96 6.56 9.25 -5.94
N CYS A 97 6.43 8.18 -6.71
CA CYS A 97 6.75 8.18 -8.14
C CYS A 97 5.87 7.15 -8.84
N GLY A 98 5.17 7.57 -9.89
CA GLY A 98 4.21 6.71 -10.59
C GLY A 98 4.12 7.03 -12.07
N PRO A 99 3.90 6.02 -12.94
CA PRO A 99 3.63 6.25 -14.36
C PRO A 99 2.39 7.11 -14.57
N ILE A 100 2.44 8.01 -15.55
CA ILE A 100 1.28 8.79 -15.97
C ILE A 100 0.23 7.81 -16.50
N GLY A 101 -0.95 7.81 -15.90
CA GLY A 101 -2.09 7.02 -16.31
C GLY A 101 -2.84 7.62 -17.50
N GLN A 102 -4.15 7.41 -17.54
CA GLN A 102 -4.97 7.99 -18.62
C GLN A 102 -4.88 9.51 -18.59
N ARG A 103 -4.51 10.10 -19.74
CA ARG A 103 -4.38 11.54 -19.94
C ARG A 103 -5.53 12.10 -20.75
N LYS A 104 -6.09 13.24 -20.32
CA LYS A 104 -7.13 13.98 -21.01
C LYS A 104 -6.63 15.40 -21.31
N ASP A 105 -6.45 15.69 -22.60
CA ASP A 105 -5.94 16.98 -23.05
C ASP A 105 -7.08 17.98 -23.30
N GLY A 106 -6.92 19.18 -22.75
CA GLY A 106 -7.70 20.37 -23.05
C GLY A 106 -6.88 21.40 -23.84
N PRO A 107 -7.52 22.48 -24.32
CA PRO A 107 -6.82 23.54 -25.06
C PRO A 107 -5.77 24.31 -24.23
N LEU A 108 -5.94 24.38 -22.90
CA LEU A 108 -5.09 25.17 -22.00
C LEU A 108 -4.28 24.30 -21.03
N ASP A 109 -4.70 23.07 -20.83
CA ASP A 109 -4.20 22.18 -19.79
C ASP A 109 -4.31 20.71 -20.20
N THR A 110 -3.73 19.85 -19.38
CA THR A 110 -3.89 18.40 -19.44
C THR A 110 -4.15 17.86 -18.04
N ASP A 111 -4.95 16.81 -17.97
CA ASP A 111 -5.39 16.17 -16.73
C ASP A 111 -5.01 14.69 -16.75
N PHE A 112 -4.43 14.20 -15.67
CA PHE A 112 -4.07 12.78 -15.52
C PHE A 112 -3.99 12.37 -14.05
N SER A 113 -4.00 11.07 -13.79
CA SER A 113 -3.58 10.48 -12.51
C SER A 113 -2.25 9.78 -12.68
N LEU A 114 -1.61 9.42 -11.57
CA LEU A 114 -0.48 8.48 -11.59
C LEU A 114 -0.98 7.10 -11.19
N ASN A 115 -0.55 6.10 -11.96
CA ASN A 115 -0.66 4.72 -11.54
C ASN A 115 0.45 4.44 -10.50
N SER A 116 0.19 3.60 -9.52
CA SER A 116 1.28 3.03 -8.70
C SER A 116 2.08 2.02 -9.52
N ILE A 117 3.32 1.75 -9.10
CA ILE A 117 4.07 0.62 -9.63
C ILE A 117 3.33 -0.69 -9.34
N TYR A 118 2.65 -0.79 -8.20
CA TYR A 118 1.77 -1.92 -7.89
C TYR A 118 0.63 -2.08 -8.92
N GLY A 119 -0.04 -0.99 -9.29
CA GLY A 119 -1.04 -0.98 -10.35
C GLY A 119 -0.48 -1.44 -11.69
N LEU A 120 0.73 -0.97 -12.06
CA LEU A 120 1.41 -1.42 -13.28
C LEU A 120 1.76 -2.92 -13.22
N LEU A 121 2.09 -3.47 -12.05
CA LEU A 121 2.31 -4.90 -11.84
C LEU A 121 1.02 -5.72 -12.04
N GLY A 122 -0.17 -5.11 -11.90
CA GLY A 122 -1.45 -5.74 -12.26
C GLY A 122 -1.64 -6.02 -13.74
N ASP A 123 -0.90 -5.31 -14.61
CA ASP A 123 -0.87 -5.55 -16.05
C ASP A 123 0.32 -6.42 -16.50
N ARG A 124 1.07 -6.98 -15.53
CA ARG A 124 2.22 -7.86 -15.79
C ARG A 124 1.92 -9.26 -15.27
N TYR A 125 2.09 -10.24 -16.15
CA TYR A 125 1.72 -11.64 -15.85
C TYR A 125 2.95 -12.52 -15.61
N LEU A 126 2.87 -13.35 -14.57
CA LEU A 126 3.89 -14.31 -14.16
C LEU A 126 3.87 -15.54 -15.08
N VAL A 127 4.44 -15.38 -16.27
CA VAL A 127 4.56 -16.44 -17.28
C VAL A 127 5.89 -16.27 -18.02
N ARG A 128 6.52 -17.35 -18.49
CA ARG A 128 7.75 -17.23 -19.29
C ARG A 128 7.41 -16.78 -20.72
N GLU A 129 8.33 -16.04 -21.34
CA GLU A 129 8.16 -15.62 -22.74
C GLU A 129 8.28 -16.81 -23.70
N GLY A 130 7.45 -16.79 -24.75
CA GLY A 130 7.51 -17.78 -25.84
C GLY A 130 6.94 -19.17 -25.53
N VAL A 131 6.41 -19.43 -24.33
CA VAL A 131 5.88 -20.75 -23.95
C VAL A 131 4.35 -20.83 -23.85
N TYR A 132 3.68 -19.70 -23.62
CA TYR A 132 2.22 -19.67 -23.49
C TYR A 132 1.54 -20.01 -24.83
N GLY A 133 0.65 -21.00 -24.83
CA GLY A 133 -0.03 -21.50 -26.03
C GLY A 133 0.87 -22.25 -27.02
N ALA A 134 2.13 -22.54 -26.68
CA ALA A 134 3.08 -23.23 -27.56
C ALA A 134 2.99 -24.77 -27.50
N GLY A 135 2.16 -25.31 -26.59
CA GLY A 135 1.94 -26.74 -26.45
C GLY A 135 1.07 -27.33 -27.56
N GLN A 136 0.98 -28.66 -27.58
CA GLN A 136 0.13 -29.38 -28.54
C GLN A 136 -1.32 -28.89 -28.46
N GLY A 137 -1.92 -28.57 -29.60
CA GLY A 137 -3.29 -28.04 -29.66
C GLY A 137 -3.44 -26.63 -29.09
N SER A 138 -2.37 -25.82 -29.11
CA SER A 138 -2.34 -24.46 -28.55
C SER A 138 -2.58 -24.42 -27.04
N THR A 139 -2.10 -25.43 -26.33
CA THR A 139 -2.21 -25.54 -24.87
C THR A 139 -1.03 -24.89 -24.15
N SER A 140 -1.22 -24.53 -22.89
CA SER A 140 -0.17 -23.99 -22.01
C SER A 140 0.12 -25.02 -20.91
N THR A 141 1.35 -25.50 -20.85
CA THR A 141 1.77 -26.57 -19.92
C THR A 141 2.98 -26.17 -19.07
N ASP A 142 3.50 -24.95 -19.25
CA ASP A 142 4.62 -24.44 -18.46
C ASP A 142 4.18 -24.17 -17.02
N ILE A 143 5.09 -24.44 -16.08
CA ILE A 143 4.90 -24.17 -14.66
C ILE A 143 6.15 -23.46 -14.13
N ILE A 144 5.95 -22.34 -13.45
CA ILE A 144 7.00 -21.67 -12.68
C ILE A 144 6.93 -22.22 -11.25
N ASN A 145 7.97 -22.95 -10.83
CA ASN A 145 8.08 -23.51 -9.48
C ASN A 145 9.13 -22.74 -8.69
N LEU A 146 8.72 -22.13 -7.60
CA LEU A 146 9.57 -21.44 -6.63
C LEU A 146 9.54 -22.25 -5.32
N SER A 147 10.69 -22.76 -4.87
CA SER A 147 10.77 -23.71 -3.75
C SER A 147 11.96 -23.44 -2.84
N ASN A 148 11.81 -23.77 -1.55
CA ASN A 148 12.81 -23.54 -0.50
C ASN A 148 13.18 -22.05 -0.36
N LEU A 149 12.17 -21.19 -0.47
CA LEU A 149 12.28 -19.73 -0.40
C LEU A 149 11.40 -19.20 0.74
N SER A 150 11.72 -18.01 1.25
CA SER A 150 10.80 -17.25 2.12
C SER A 150 9.66 -16.63 1.32
N LEU A 151 8.57 -16.20 1.96
CA LEU A 151 7.44 -15.58 1.24
C LEU A 151 7.86 -14.29 0.54
N ARG A 152 8.66 -13.44 1.19
CA ARG A 152 9.21 -12.23 0.55
C ARG A 152 10.15 -12.52 -0.61
N ALA A 153 10.87 -13.63 -0.56
CA ALA A 153 11.71 -14.07 -1.68
C ALA A 153 10.88 -14.49 -2.87
N ILE A 154 9.78 -15.23 -2.64
CA ILE A 154 8.83 -15.62 -3.69
C ILE A 154 8.21 -14.36 -4.32
N ALA A 155 7.80 -13.37 -3.52
CA ALA A 155 7.28 -12.11 -4.03
C ALA A 155 8.31 -11.33 -4.86
N ALA A 156 9.57 -11.27 -4.41
CA ALA A 156 10.67 -10.65 -5.16
C ALA A 156 10.99 -11.37 -6.48
N GLU A 157 10.98 -12.70 -6.50
CA GLU A 157 11.17 -13.48 -7.73
C GLU A 157 10.01 -13.28 -8.71
N ALA A 158 8.76 -13.29 -8.22
CA ALA A 158 7.58 -13.02 -9.03
C ALA A 158 7.65 -11.61 -9.65
N GLY A 159 7.97 -10.59 -8.85
CA GLY A 159 8.14 -9.21 -9.32
C GLY A 159 9.23 -9.10 -10.39
N TRP A 160 10.40 -9.72 -10.17
CA TRP A 160 11.48 -9.74 -11.15
C TRP A 160 11.09 -10.46 -12.46
N LEU A 161 10.40 -11.60 -12.37
CA LEU A 161 9.92 -12.34 -13.55
C LEU A 161 8.85 -11.58 -14.34
N CYS A 162 8.02 -10.80 -13.65
CA CYS A 162 7.00 -9.94 -14.26
C CYS A 162 7.56 -8.63 -14.84
N THR A 163 8.82 -8.29 -14.52
CA THR A 163 9.47 -7.05 -14.95
C THR A 163 10.76 -7.34 -15.73
N ASN A 164 11.87 -7.55 -15.04
CA ASN A 164 13.21 -7.70 -15.62
C ASN A 164 13.34 -8.85 -16.62
N ALA A 165 12.54 -9.92 -16.49
CA ALA A 165 12.55 -11.04 -17.44
C ALA A 165 11.68 -10.84 -18.69
N LYS A 166 10.97 -9.70 -18.79
CA LYS A 166 10.01 -9.41 -19.87
C LYS A 166 10.57 -8.45 -20.92
N PRO A 167 10.02 -8.45 -22.16
CA PRO A 167 10.31 -7.44 -23.16
C PRO A 167 9.90 -6.03 -22.68
N GLY A 168 10.61 -5.00 -23.18
CA GLY A 168 10.41 -3.61 -22.78
C GLY A 168 11.30 -3.15 -21.62
N GLY A 169 12.16 -4.02 -21.09
CA GLY A 169 13.11 -3.71 -20.02
C GLY A 169 12.53 -3.87 -18.61
N GLY A 170 13.41 -4.00 -17.63
CA GLY A 170 13.03 -4.01 -16.22
C GLY A 170 12.63 -2.61 -15.75
N LEU A 171 11.68 -2.54 -14.82
CA LEU A 171 11.40 -1.33 -14.05
C LEU A 171 12.59 -1.03 -13.12
N PRO A 172 12.78 0.22 -12.64
CA PRO A 172 13.90 0.61 -11.80
C PRO A 172 13.71 0.14 -10.34
N ILE A 173 13.40 -1.15 -10.16
CA ILE A 173 13.12 -1.78 -8.87
C ILE A 173 14.32 -2.60 -8.43
N ASP A 174 14.70 -2.46 -7.17
CA ASP A 174 15.70 -3.26 -6.49
C ASP A 174 15.02 -4.39 -5.70
N TRP A 175 15.17 -5.61 -6.23
CA TRP A 175 14.57 -6.82 -5.69
C TRP A 175 15.49 -7.48 -4.63
N HIS A 176 15.50 -6.92 -3.42
CA HIS A 176 16.48 -7.27 -2.36
C HIS A 176 16.49 -8.73 -1.92
N TYR A 177 15.33 -9.40 -1.90
CA TYR A 177 15.17 -10.73 -1.26
C TYR A 177 15.24 -11.93 -2.22
N ARG A 178 15.65 -11.72 -3.47
CA ARG A 178 15.71 -12.81 -4.45
C ARG A 178 16.61 -13.94 -3.98
N GLY A 179 16.13 -15.18 -4.12
CA GLY A 179 16.84 -16.39 -3.69
C GLY A 179 16.99 -16.57 -2.17
N GLU A 180 16.42 -15.71 -1.33
CA GLU A 180 16.46 -15.90 0.13
C GLU A 180 15.73 -17.20 0.53
N ARG A 181 16.38 -17.98 1.40
CA ARG A 181 15.93 -19.32 1.79
C ARG A 181 14.80 -19.26 2.82
N GLY A 182 13.87 -20.20 2.70
CA GLY A 182 12.78 -20.41 3.64
C GLY A 182 12.12 -21.77 3.42
N SER A 183 10.95 -21.97 4.02
CA SER A 183 10.20 -23.24 3.96
C SER A 183 9.05 -23.25 2.96
N HIS A 184 8.87 -22.18 2.18
CA HIS A 184 7.72 -22.03 1.30
C HIS A 184 7.98 -22.56 -0.10
N GLN A 185 6.89 -23.01 -0.72
CA GLN A 185 6.83 -23.40 -2.12
C GLN A 185 5.54 -22.88 -2.76
N ARG A 186 5.67 -22.38 -3.99
CA ARG A 186 4.56 -21.95 -4.85
C ARG A 186 4.81 -22.40 -6.28
N GLY A 187 3.76 -22.93 -6.91
CA GLY A 187 3.72 -23.27 -8.32
C GLY A 187 2.73 -22.34 -9.02
N TYR A 188 3.10 -21.87 -10.21
CA TYR A 188 2.27 -20.99 -11.03
C TYR A 188 2.11 -21.63 -12.40
N ASP A 189 0.91 -22.17 -12.62
CA ASP A 189 0.52 -22.86 -13.83
C ASP A 189 0.16 -21.87 -14.94
N SER A 190 0.88 -21.92 -16.06
CA SER A 190 0.66 -20.97 -17.16
C SER A 190 -0.75 -20.99 -17.76
N TRP A 191 -1.49 -22.10 -17.64
CA TRP A 191 -2.88 -22.18 -18.10
C TRP A 191 -3.86 -21.39 -17.21
N ASP A 192 -3.48 -21.09 -15.96
CA ASP A 192 -4.27 -20.31 -15.02
C ASP A 192 -3.95 -18.81 -15.11
N ILE A 193 -3.71 -18.31 -16.32
CA ILE A 193 -3.18 -16.95 -16.58
C ILE A 193 -3.99 -15.83 -15.94
N GLN A 194 -5.31 -16.02 -15.78
CA GLN A 194 -6.21 -15.04 -15.16
C GLN A 194 -5.87 -14.78 -13.69
N ASN A 195 -5.20 -15.72 -13.02
CA ASN A 195 -4.77 -15.66 -11.63
C ASN A 195 -3.30 -15.30 -11.44
N LEU A 196 -2.59 -14.96 -12.53
CA LEU A 196 -1.14 -14.76 -12.55
C LEU A 196 -0.72 -13.31 -12.80
N LYS A 197 -1.62 -12.34 -12.64
CA LYS A 197 -1.20 -10.92 -12.51
C LYS A 197 -0.26 -10.80 -11.33
N CYS A 198 0.80 -10.01 -11.45
CA CYS A 198 1.80 -9.90 -10.40
C CYS A 198 1.22 -9.30 -9.12
N SER A 199 0.28 -8.35 -9.23
CA SER A 199 -0.50 -7.83 -8.10
C SER A 199 -1.23 -8.96 -7.37
N ASP A 200 -2.01 -9.76 -8.10
CA ASP A 200 -2.83 -10.83 -7.51
C ASP A 200 -1.94 -11.89 -6.83
N VAL A 201 -0.76 -12.17 -7.41
CA VAL A 201 0.23 -13.04 -6.78
C VAL A 201 0.75 -12.44 -5.47
N TRP A 202 1.02 -11.14 -5.43
CA TRP A 202 1.46 -10.45 -4.21
C TRP A 202 0.35 -10.41 -3.16
N ASP A 203 -0.89 -10.09 -3.53
CA ASP A 203 -2.04 -10.12 -2.63
C ASP A 203 -2.23 -11.53 -2.05
N LYS A 204 -2.14 -12.58 -2.88
CA LYS A 204 -2.21 -13.97 -2.41
C LYS A 204 -1.05 -14.34 -1.48
N ILE A 205 0.13 -13.74 -1.62
CA ILE A 205 1.27 -13.95 -0.72
C ILE A 205 1.06 -13.19 0.60
N ALA A 206 0.62 -11.94 0.56
CA ALA A 206 0.40 -11.10 1.75
C ALA A 206 -0.77 -11.59 2.61
N ASN A 207 -1.79 -12.20 2.00
CA ASN A 207 -3.00 -12.67 2.70
C ASN A 207 -2.94 -14.10 3.24
N VAL A 208 -1.81 -14.82 3.10
CA VAL A 208 -1.69 -16.11 3.79
C VAL A 208 -1.53 -15.94 5.30
N GLU A 209 -1.72 -17.01 6.06
CA GLU A 209 -1.41 -17.02 7.49
C GLU A 209 0.07 -16.63 7.71
N ASN A 210 0.29 -15.56 8.48
CA ASN A 210 1.60 -14.90 8.65
C ASN A 210 2.24 -14.42 7.33
N GLY A 211 1.42 -13.97 6.38
CA GLY A 211 1.90 -13.34 5.16
C GLY A 211 2.64 -12.02 5.44
N PRO A 212 3.73 -11.74 4.69
CA PRO A 212 4.53 -10.54 4.90
C PRO A 212 3.83 -9.31 4.32
N ASP A 213 4.06 -8.16 4.94
CA ASP A 213 3.74 -6.89 4.33
C ASP A 213 4.74 -6.59 3.21
N LEU A 214 4.24 -6.02 2.11
CA LEU A 214 5.01 -5.79 0.88
C LEU A 214 4.89 -4.32 0.48
N GLN A 215 6.02 -3.67 0.19
CA GLN A 215 6.04 -2.26 -0.20
C GLN A 215 7.13 -1.96 -1.25
N LEU A 216 6.87 -0.96 -2.09
CA LEU A 216 7.83 -0.38 -3.01
C LEU A 216 8.11 1.06 -2.58
N ARG A 217 9.29 1.31 -1.98
CA ARG A 217 9.65 2.65 -1.50
C ARG A 217 10.51 3.37 -2.53
N PRO A 218 10.10 4.55 -3.03
CA PRO A 218 10.93 5.31 -3.94
C PRO A 218 12.19 5.82 -3.21
N ARG A 219 13.32 5.82 -3.91
CA ARG A 219 14.58 6.36 -3.42
C ARG A 219 15.34 7.04 -4.54
N LEU A 220 16.13 8.03 -4.16
CA LEU A 220 17.05 8.69 -5.09
C LEU A 220 18.36 7.91 -5.19
N SER A 221 18.85 7.73 -6.40
CA SER A 221 20.12 7.04 -6.69
C SER A 221 20.86 7.81 -7.79
N GLY A 222 21.60 8.85 -7.41
CA GLY A 222 22.19 9.78 -8.36
C GLY A 222 21.10 10.62 -9.04
N ASP A 223 21.02 10.56 -10.37
CA ASP A 223 20.00 11.25 -11.18
C ASP A 223 18.77 10.36 -11.50
N THR A 224 18.61 9.26 -10.77
CA THR A 224 17.60 8.23 -11.04
C THR A 224 16.74 7.97 -9.81
N ILE A 225 15.42 7.95 -10.00
CA ILE A 225 14.46 7.43 -9.02
C ILE A 225 14.39 5.91 -9.17
N ARG A 226 14.72 5.20 -8.10
CA ARG A 226 14.59 3.73 -8.00
C ARG A 226 13.55 3.37 -6.95
N PHE A 227 13.12 2.13 -6.93
CA PHE A 227 12.22 1.61 -5.90
C PHE A 227 12.89 0.47 -5.17
N ASP A 228 12.96 0.54 -3.85
CA ASP A 228 13.32 -0.60 -3.04
C ASP A 228 12.09 -1.45 -2.78
N PHE A 229 12.15 -2.73 -3.15
CA PHE A 229 11.17 -3.70 -2.70
C PHE A 229 11.49 -4.13 -1.28
N ILE A 230 10.71 -3.65 -0.31
CA ILE A 230 10.87 -3.94 1.12
C ILE A 230 9.72 -4.83 1.57
N ALA A 231 10.05 -5.83 2.40
CA ALA A 231 9.06 -6.78 2.87
C ALA A 231 9.42 -7.39 4.22
N GLY A 232 8.38 -7.71 4.99
CA GLY A 232 8.49 -8.51 6.20
C GLY A 232 9.03 -9.91 5.94
N SER A 233 9.62 -10.52 6.95
CA SER A 233 10.18 -11.88 6.92
C SER A 233 9.15 -12.94 7.33
N ASP A 234 9.48 -14.22 7.17
CA ASP A 234 8.61 -15.32 7.64
C ASP A 234 8.50 -15.36 9.19
N VAL A 235 9.45 -14.75 9.92
CA VAL A 235 9.46 -14.72 11.40
C VAL A 235 8.75 -13.48 11.94
N ASP A 236 8.91 -12.37 11.23
CA ASP A 236 8.31 -11.08 11.54
C ASP A 236 7.68 -10.56 10.24
N PRO A 237 6.35 -10.72 10.06
CA PRO A 237 5.66 -10.38 8.82
C PRO A 237 5.59 -8.87 8.58
N ASP A 238 5.86 -8.05 9.58
CA ASP A 238 5.83 -6.61 9.45
C ASP A 238 7.15 -6.10 8.84
N ILE A 239 7.10 -4.95 8.17
CA ILE A 239 8.32 -4.35 7.61
C ILE A 239 9.24 -3.92 8.75
N ALA A 240 10.45 -4.45 8.75
CA ALA A 240 11.45 -4.12 9.76
C ALA A 240 11.75 -2.61 9.77
N GLN A 241 11.75 -2.04 10.96
CA GLN A 241 12.01 -0.62 11.20
C GLN A 241 13.22 -0.43 12.12
N SER A 242 14.01 0.61 11.86
CA SER A 242 15.17 0.95 12.69
C SER A 242 14.83 1.88 13.84
N THR A 243 13.75 2.65 13.72
CA THR A 243 13.31 3.66 14.69
C THR A 243 11.79 3.61 14.80
N VAL A 244 11.28 3.73 16.03
CA VAL A 244 9.85 3.94 16.30
C VAL A 244 9.65 5.44 16.46
N ILE A 245 8.79 6.04 15.64
CA ILE A 245 8.42 7.45 15.81
C ILE A 245 7.30 7.57 16.85
N GLU A 246 7.44 8.56 17.72
CA GLU A 246 6.40 8.94 18.68
C GLU A 246 5.80 10.28 18.27
N LEU A 247 4.47 10.34 18.20
CA LEU A 247 3.69 11.55 17.99
C LEU A 247 2.91 11.87 19.26
N SER A 248 2.74 13.15 19.56
CA SER A 248 2.00 13.61 20.75
C SER A 248 0.72 14.33 20.37
N SER A 249 -0.34 14.17 21.15
CA SER A 249 -1.58 14.93 21.01
C SER A 249 -2.10 15.34 22.38
N SER A 250 -2.28 16.65 22.59
CA SER A 250 -2.84 17.19 23.84
C SER A 250 -3.64 18.48 23.61
N PRO A 251 -4.51 18.88 24.56
CA PRO A 251 -5.18 20.18 24.54
C PRO A 251 -4.25 21.40 24.44
N HIS A 252 -2.97 21.23 24.76
CA HIS A 252 -1.96 22.29 24.75
C HIS A 252 -1.08 22.27 23.48
N GLY A 253 -1.37 21.36 22.54
CA GLY A 253 -0.56 21.13 21.34
C GLY A 253 0.16 19.78 21.37
N GLY A 254 0.79 19.44 20.26
CA GLY A 254 1.49 18.18 20.03
C GLY A 254 1.86 18.07 18.55
N THR A 255 2.55 17.00 18.16
CA THR A 255 2.95 16.75 16.77
C THR A 255 1.89 16.01 15.95
N LEU A 256 0.84 15.49 16.60
CA LEU A 256 -0.37 14.97 15.97
C LEU A 256 -1.54 15.91 16.30
N GLU A 257 -1.87 16.76 15.33
CA GLU A 257 -2.95 17.73 15.39
C GLU A 257 -4.27 17.15 14.88
N ASN A 258 -5.37 17.85 15.16
CA ASN A 258 -6.72 17.54 14.67
C ASN A 258 -7.11 16.06 14.84
N MET A 259 -6.69 15.47 15.95
CA MET A 259 -6.89 14.05 16.21
C MET A 259 -8.39 13.72 16.30
N THR A 260 -8.81 12.71 15.56
CA THR A 260 -10.16 12.14 15.62
C THR A 260 -10.08 10.64 15.89
N ILE A 261 -11.15 10.11 16.49
CA ILE A 261 -11.29 8.68 16.78
C ILE A 261 -12.62 8.21 16.20
N ASP A 262 -12.53 7.29 15.24
CA ASP A 262 -13.70 6.58 14.74
C ASP A 262 -13.93 5.34 15.60
N HIS A 263 -15.18 5.07 15.97
CA HIS A 263 -15.57 3.91 16.77
C HIS A 263 -16.45 2.97 15.95
N LEU A 264 -16.18 1.66 16.04
CA LEU A 264 -16.95 0.61 15.38
C LEU A 264 -17.37 -0.45 16.40
N GLY A 265 -18.67 -0.74 16.48
CA GLY A 265 -19.18 -1.80 17.36
C GLY A 265 -18.77 -3.21 16.90
N ALA A 266 -18.71 -4.15 17.84
CA ALA A 266 -18.34 -5.54 17.58
C ALA A 266 -19.24 -6.26 16.56
N VAL A 267 -18.70 -7.32 15.94
CA VAL A 267 -19.41 -8.32 15.13
C VAL A 267 -19.41 -9.64 15.88
N ASN A 268 -20.58 -10.24 16.08
CA ASN A 268 -20.73 -11.46 16.86
C ASN A 268 -20.84 -12.72 15.99
N ARG A 269 -21.24 -12.56 14.71
CA ARG A 269 -21.41 -13.67 13.77
C ARG A 269 -20.91 -13.30 12.38
N VAL A 270 -20.25 -14.27 11.75
CA VAL A 270 -19.82 -14.19 10.36
C VAL A 270 -20.41 -15.37 9.60
N TYR A 271 -21.30 -15.08 8.65
CA TYR A 271 -21.81 -16.05 7.69
C TYR A 271 -20.89 -16.07 6.46
N ALA A 272 -20.07 -17.10 6.34
CA ALA A 272 -19.11 -17.24 5.27
C ALA A 272 -19.62 -18.17 4.15
N SER A 273 -19.41 -17.76 2.91
CA SER A 273 -19.73 -18.52 1.71
C SER A 273 -18.47 -18.76 0.87
N GLY A 274 -18.21 -20.02 0.54
CA GLY A 274 -17.04 -20.48 -0.21
C GLY A 274 -17.35 -20.78 -1.67
N SER A 275 -16.53 -21.67 -2.27
CA SER A 275 -16.77 -22.17 -3.63
C SER A 275 -18.03 -23.05 -3.74
N GLY A 276 -18.49 -23.26 -4.97
CA GLY A 276 -19.69 -24.02 -5.30
C GLY A 276 -20.83 -23.13 -5.82
N THR A 277 -21.87 -23.77 -6.35
CA THR A 277 -23.01 -23.08 -6.98
C THR A 277 -24.31 -23.47 -6.31
N ASP A 278 -25.25 -22.52 -6.23
CA ASP A 278 -26.58 -22.72 -5.67
C ASP A 278 -26.54 -23.37 -4.27
N LYS A 279 -27.23 -24.51 -4.10
CA LYS A 279 -27.34 -25.24 -2.84
C LYS A 279 -26.11 -26.07 -2.48
N ALA A 280 -25.15 -26.17 -3.40
CA ALA A 280 -23.89 -26.89 -3.18
C ALA A 280 -22.74 -25.96 -2.76
N GLN A 281 -23.03 -24.68 -2.54
CA GLN A 281 -22.04 -23.72 -2.05
C GLN A 281 -21.56 -24.12 -0.64
N LEU A 282 -20.24 -24.07 -0.43
CA LEU A 282 -19.66 -24.24 0.88
C LEU A 282 -20.09 -23.09 1.78
N CYS A 283 -20.56 -23.40 3.00
CA CYS A 283 -20.96 -22.39 3.97
C CYS A 283 -20.36 -22.69 5.34
N HIS A 284 -20.03 -21.64 6.09
CA HIS A 284 -19.57 -21.74 7.48
C HIS A 284 -20.14 -20.60 8.31
N LEU A 285 -20.43 -20.85 9.59
CA LEU A 285 -20.80 -19.84 10.58
C LEU A 285 -19.76 -19.82 11.68
N SER A 286 -19.09 -18.69 11.84
CA SER A 286 -18.26 -18.38 13.00
C SER A 286 -19.07 -17.50 13.96
N GLU A 287 -19.01 -17.80 15.27
CA GLU A 287 -19.81 -17.12 16.29
C GLU A 287 -19.02 -16.88 17.60
N ASP A 288 -19.16 -15.66 18.16
CA ASP A 288 -18.77 -15.30 19.52
C ASP A 288 -19.87 -14.42 20.14
N LEU A 289 -20.67 -15.02 21.03
CA LEU A 289 -21.78 -14.36 21.73
C LEU A 289 -21.40 -13.87 23.13
N SER A 290 -20.12 -13.84 23.49
CA SER A 290 -19.68 -13.42 24.83
C SER A 290 -20.18 -12.02 25.19
N LEU A 291 -20.14 -11.07 24.24
CA LEU A 291 -20.67 -9.72 24.42
C LEU A 291 -22.21 -9.61 24.42
N VAL A 292 -22.91 -10.63 23.91
CA VAL A 292 -24.38 -10.64 23.84
C VAL A 292 -24.98 -11.27 25.09
N ASN A 293 -24.33 -12.32 25.61
CA ASN A 293 -24.84 -13.18 26.68
C ASN A 293 -24.06 -13.06 28.00
N GLY A 294 -23.10 -12.14 28.10
CA GLY A 294 -22.20 -12.00 29.25
C GLY A 294 -22.81 -11.31 30.48
N ASP A 295 -22.08 -11.34 31.60
CA ASP A 295 -22.42 -10.66 32.86
C ASP A 295 -22.02 -9.16 32.82
N HIS A 296 -22.46 -8.44 31.79
CA HIS A 296 -22.24 -7.00 31.61
C HIS A 296 -23.44 -6.37 30.88
N GLU A 297 -23.41 -5.07 30.61
CA GLU A 297 -24.44 -4.43 29.78
C GLU A 297 -24.42 -5.08 28.38
N PRO A 298 -25.52 -5.70 27.93
CA PRO A 298 -25.48 -6.56 26.75
C PRO A 298 -25.36 -5.74 25.47
N PHE A 299 -24.47 -6.15 24.58
CA PHE A 299 -24.40 -5.59 23.25
C PHE A 299 -25.52 -6.16 22.37
N PRO A 300 -26.08 -5.37 21.43
CA PRO A 300 -26.98 -5.91 20.43
C PRO A 300 -26.22 -6.88 19.52
N LEU A 301 -26.86 -7.99 19.15
CA LEU A 301 -26.29 -8.94 18.20
C LEU A 301 -26.04 -8.24 16.85
N ARG A 302 -24.78 -8.19 16.42
CA ARG A 302 -24.39 -7.78 15.06
C ARG A 302 -23.86 -8.96 14.27
N GLU A 303 -24.29 -9.03 13.02
CA GLU A 303 -23.98 -10.12 12.11
C GLU A 303 -23.43 -9.55 10.79
N MET A 304 -22.54 -10.28 10.13
CA MET A 304 -22.02 -9.92 8.81
C MET A 304 -21.88 -11.14 7.90
N THR A 305 -21.68 -10.89 6.61
CA THR A 305 -21.37 -11.92 5.62
C THR A 305 -19.94 -11.81 5.11
N TYR A 306 -19.33 -12.92 4.76
CA TYR A 306 -18.03 -13.01 4.08
C TYR A 306 -18.12 -13.96 2.89
N SER A 307 -17.38 -13.67 1.82
CA SER A 307 -17.34 -14.52 0.63
C SER A 307 -15.91 -14.75 0.19
N ASP A 308 -15.57 -16.01 -0.04
CA ASP A 308 -14.29 -16.45 -0.60
C ASP A 308 -14.54 -17.54 -1.65
N THR A 309 -14.69 -17.13 -2.91
CA THR A 309 -15.00 -18.06 -4.00
C THR A 309 -13.87 -19.04 -4.31
N ASP A 310 -12.65 -18.75 -3.85
CA ASP A 310 -11.46 -19.56 -4.08
C ASP A 310 -11.27 -20.62 -2.98
N ALA A 311 -11.97 -20.48 -1.84
CA ALA A 311 -12.02 -21.49 -0.80
C ALA A 311 -12.75 -22.76 -1.28
N ALA A 312 -11.98 -23.67 -1.86
CA ALA A 312 -12.44 -24.98 -2.33
C ALA A 312 -12.53 -26.06 -1.23
N ASP A 313 -12.13 -25.73 -0.01
CA ASP A 313 -12.23 -26.60 1.16
C ASP A 313 -12.89 -25.87 2.34
N VAL A 314 -13.77 -26.59 3.05
CA VAL A 314 -14.49 -26.08 4.22
C VAL A 314 -13.53 -25.71 5.36
N THR A 315 -12.38 -26.38 5.47
CA THR A 315 -11.38 -26.05 6.49
C THR A 315 -10.77 -24.67 6.24
N LEU A 316 -10.48 -24.35 4.98
CA LEU A 316 -9.95 -23.04 4.59
C LEU A 316 -10.99 -21.95 4.81
N LEU A 317 -12.23 -22.16 4.36
CA LEU A 317 -13.33 -21.23 4.57
C LEU A 317 -13.57 -20.94 6.05
N ARG A 318 -13.52 -21.98 6.89
CA ARG A 318 -13.63 -21.85 8.34
C ARG A 318 -12.52 -20.98 8.93
N ARG A 319 -11.26 -21.23 8.55
CA ARG A 319 -10.13 -20.43 9.07
C ARG A 319 -10.27 -18.96 8.71
N HIS A 320 -10.69 -18.64 7.48
CA HIS A 320 -10.91 -17.26 7.06
C HIS A 320 -12.07 -16.61 7.84
N ALA A 321 -13.19 -17.32 8.00
CA ALA A 321 -14.34 -16.84 8.76
C ALA A 321 -14.02 -16.61 10.25
N ASP A 322 -13.31 -17.56 10.88
CA ASP A 322 -12.85 -17.46 12.26
C ASP A 322 -11.85 -16.30 12.43
N GLY A 323 -10.99 -16.07 11.43
CA GLY A 323 -10.07 -14.93 11.39
C GLY A 323 -10.81 -13.59 11.35
N ILE A 324 -11.82 -13.45 10.49
CA ILE A 324 -12.64 -12.23 10.38
C ILE A 324 -13.41 -12.00 11.68
N LEU A 325 -14.01 -13.03 12.25
CA LEU A 325 -14.69 -12.90 13.53
C LEU A 325 -13.72 -12.47 14.62
N ASN A 326 -12.55 -13.12 14.74
CA ASN A 326 -11.56 -12.78 15.75
C ASN A 326 -11.06 -11.33 15.63
N ALA A 327 -10.97 -10.80 14.41
CA ALA A 327 -10.58 -9.41 14.16
C ALA A 327 -11.67 -8.37 14.52
N ASN A 328 -12.94 -8.78 14.59
CA ASN A 328 -14.08 -7.85 14.75
C ASN A 328 -14.95 -8.13 15.98
N ARG A 329 -14.68 -9.19 16.75
CA ARG A 329 -15.52 -9.63 17.88
C ARG A 329 -15.52 -8.69 19.09
N ARG A 330 -14.63 -7.70 19.10
CA ARG A 330 -14.57 -6.63 20.10
C ARG A 330 -14.90 -5.29 19.43
N PRO A 331 -15.47 -4.31 20.14
CA PRO A 331 -15.53 -2.95 19.64
C PRO A 331 -14.12 -2.46 19.31
N LEU A 332 -14.02 -1.73 18.20
CA LEU A 332 -12.76 -1.23 17.68
C LEU A 332 -12.79 0.30 17.65
N MET A 333 -11.62 0.90 17.76
CA MET A 333 -11.41 2.31 17.48
C MET A 333 -10.28 2.49 16.47
N GLN A 334 -10.36 3.55 15.67
CA GLN A 334 -9.30 3.95 14.75
C GLN A 334 -8.95 5.41 14.96
N ILE A 335 -7.68 5.67 15.26
CA ILE A 335 -7.17 7.02 15.44
C ILE A 335 -6.75 7.58 14.07
N LYS A 336 -7.06 8.85 13.86
CA LYS A 336 -6.60 9.67 12.73
C LYS A 336 -6.10 11.00 13.25
N GLY A 337 -5.23 11.65 12.50
CA GLY A 337 -4.80 13.01 12.80
C GLY A 337 -3.98 13.59 11.66
N GLU A 338 -3.42 14.76 11.89
CA GLU A 338 -2.63 15.50 10.92
C GLU A 338 -1.28 15.86 11.53
N LEU A 339 -0.22 15.84 10.73
CA LEU A 339 1.05 16.45 11.08
C LEU A 339 1.49 17.44 10.01
N HIS A 340 2.36 18.37 10.37
CA HIS A 340 3.00 19.26 9.42
C HIS A 340 4.43 18.79 9.17
N ALA A 341 4.72 18.43 7.92
CA ALA A 341 6.04 17.97 7.48
C ALA A 341 7.14 19.04 7.64
N ASN A 342 6.74 20.30 7.83
CA ASN A 342 7.62 21.43 8.07
C ASN A 342 7.91 21.71 9.55
N ASP A 343 7.24 21.01 10.47
CA ASP A 343 7.47 21.26 11.89
C ASP A 343 8.91 20.93 12.26
N ALA A 344 9.53 21.85 12.99
CA ALA A 344 10.93 21.79 13.35
C ALA A 344 11.15 22.15 14.82
N ASP A 345 12.22 21.62 15.39
CA ASP A 345 12.70 22.01 16.71
C ASP A 345 13.22 23.46 16.73
N ALA A 346 13.62 23.94 17.91
CA ALA A 346 14.16 25.29 18.08
C ALA A 346 15.44 25.57 17.26
N ASN A 347 16.12 24.53 16.76
CA ASN A 347 17.31 24.64 15.94
C ASN A 347 16.99 24.59 14.43
N GLY A 348 15.72 24.44 14.06
CA GLY A 348 15.28 24.29 12.67
C GLY A 348 15.45 22.86 12.13
N THR A 349 15.66 21.87 12.98
CA THR A 349 15.70 20.46 12.59
C THR A 349 14.27 19.93 12.45
N PRO A 350 13.87 19.37 11.30
CA PRO A 350 12.54 18.80 11.15
C PRO A 350 12.26 17.72 12.20
N LEU A 351 11.08 17.78 12.83
CA LEU A 351 10.66 16.80 13.85
C LEU A 351 10.35 15.44 13.22
N HIS A 352 9.59 15.45 12.12
CA HIS A 352 9.11 14.26 11.43
C HIS A 352 9.29 14.43 9.91
N PRO A 353 10.54 14.42 9.39
CA PRO A 353 10.78 14.65 7.97
C PRO A 353 10.12 13.57 7.10
N LEU A 354 9.42 13.95 6.03
CA LEU A 354 8.80 12.97 5.13
C LEU A 354 9.86 12.06 4.50
N GLY A 355 9.52 10.77 4.42
CA GLY A 355 10.42 9.70 4.03
C GLY A 355 11.20 9.06 5.19
N SER A 356 11.14 9.63 6.40
CA SER A 356 11.69 8.99 7.62
C SER A 356 10.76 7.96 8.25
N PHE A 357 9.49 7.97 7.87
CA PHE A 357 8.49 6.97 8.22
C PHE A 357 7.59 6.67 7.03
N TRP A 358 6.98 5.49 7.05
CA TRP A 358 6.15 4.99 5.95
C TRP A 358 4.95 4.20 6.49
N PRO A 359 3.85 4.11 5.72
CA PRO A 359 2.79 3.17 6.02
C PRO A 359 3.35 1.75 6.15
N GLY A 360 2.85 1.02 7.13
CA GLY A 360 3.31 -0.29 7.57
C GLY A 360 4.21 -0.23 8.81
N GLU A 361 4.77 0.92 9.16
CA GLU A 361 5.64 1.03 10.33
C GLU A 361 4.84 1.20 11.63
N THR A 362 5.41 0.74 12.73
CA THR A 362 4.86 0.91 14.08
C THR A 362 5.22 2.29 14.62
N MET A 363 4.23 2.98 15.14
CA MET A 363 4.33 4.30 15.75
C MET A 363 3.76 4.27 17.17
N LYS A 364 4.15 5.28 17.97
CA LYS A 364 3.60 5.53 19.29
C LYS A 364 2.83 6.84 19.30
N LEU A 365 1.64 6.84 19.89
CA LEU A 365 0.82 8.02 20.06
C LEU A 365 0.69 8.33 21.54
N ASP A 366 1.37 9.37 22.02
CA ASP A 366 1.16 9.92 23.37
C ASP A 366 -0.06 10.82 23.36
N VAL A 367 -1.18 10.30 23.86
CA VAL A 367 -2.47 10.98 23.89
C VAL A 367 -2.76 11.44 25.31
N GLN A 368 -3.02 12.73 25.47
CA GLN A 368 -3.34 13.36 26.75
C GLN A 368 -4.60 14.22 26.61
N GLY A 369 -5.51 14.13 27.57
CA GLY A 369 -6.69 14.99 27.69
C GLY A 369 -7.73 14.83 26.58
N PHE A 370 -7.78 13.68 25.89
CA PHE A 370 -8.83 13.42 24.90
C PHE A 370 -10.17 13.08 25.60
N PRO A 371 -11.31 13.66 25.20
CA PRO A 371 -12.56 13.53 26.00
C PRO A 371 -13.11 12.12 26.19
N SER A 372 -12.90 11.22 25.24
CA SER A 372 -13.47 9.85 25.23
C SER A 372 -12.41 8.74 25.21
N LEU A 373 -11.13 9.07 25.39
CA LEU A 373 -10.03 8.10 25.40
C LEU A 373 -9.15 8.37 26.61
N SER A 374 -8.69 7.32 27.28
CA SER A 374 -7.82 7.45 28.45
C SER A 374 -6.44 8.00 28.06
N ASP A 375 -5.83 8.78 28.94
CA ASP A 375 -4.46 9.25 28.74
C ASP A 375 -3.48 8.08 28.68
N GLY A 376 -2.51 8.14 27.77
CA GLY A 376 -1.50 7.10 27.66
C GLY A 376 -0.81 7.05 26.30
N VAL A 377 0.15 6.12 26.19
CA VAL A 377 0.88 5.85 24.96
C VAL A 377 0.25 4.64 24.26
N TYR A 378 -0.25 4.87 23.05
CA TYR A 378 -0.86 3.85 22.21
C TYR A 378 0.14 3.43 21.14
N GLU A 379 0.50 2.15 21.10
CA GLU A 379 1.32 1.58 20.03
C GLU A 379 0.41 1.09 18.91
N CYS A 380 0.62 1.62 17.71
CA CYS A 380 -0.23 1.33 16.55
C CYS A 380 0.58 1.36 15.26
N ARG A 381 0.06 0.73 14.22
CA ARG A 381 0.67 0.77 12.90
C ARG A 381 0.13 1.93 12.09
N LEU A 382 1.00 2.62 11.36
CA LEU A 382 0.57 3.63 10.39
C LEU A 382 0.03 2.91 9.16
N MET A 383 -1.25 3.09 8.83
CA MET A 383 -1.88 2.38 7.71
C MET A 383 -1.90 3.20 6.43
N GLN A 384 -2.01 4.52 6.56
CA GLN A 384 -2.06 5.43 5.41
C GLN A 384 -1.50 6.81 5.75
N MET A 385 -0.84 7.40 4.77
CA MET A 385 -0.52 8.82 4.72
C MET A 385 -1.20 9.44 3.51
N SER A 386 -1.74 10.64 3.64
CA SER A 386 -2.28 11.40 2.51
C SER A 386 -2.10 12.90 2.68
N GLY A 387 -2.14 13.64 1.59
CA GLY A 387 -1.98 15.09 1.61
C GLY A 387 -2.18 15.72 0.25
N ASP A 388 -1.77 16.97 0.14
CA ASP A 388 -1.78 17.74 -1.09
C ASP A 388 -0.42 18.45 -1.29
N GLN A 389 -0.40 19.53 -2.09
CA GLN A 389 0.81 20.34 -2.31
C GLN A 389 1.25 21.16 -1.08
N SER A 390 0.50 21.15 0.02
CA SER A 390 0.90 21.74 1.29
C SER A 390 1.87 20.83 2.06
N ASP A 391 2.22 21.26 3.27
CA ASP A 391 3.02 20.47 4.21
C ASP A 391 2.18 19.60 5.15
N LYS A 392 0.85 19.70 5.05
CA LYS A 392 -0.07 18.97 5.92
C LYS A 392 -0.22 17.53 5.43
N VAL A 393 0.01 16.59 6.34
CA VAL A 393 -0.11 15.16 6.07
C VAL A 393 -1.11 14.55 7.03
N SER A 394 -2.19 14.00 6.47
CA SER A 394 -3.17 13.20 7.20
C SER A 394 -2.64 11.79 7.41
N LEU A 395 -2.77 11.30 8.63
CA LEU A 395 -2.35 9.97 9.07
C LEU A 395 -3.57 9.17 9.52
N THR A 396 -3.66 7.93 9.05
CA THR A 396 -4.62 6.94 9.53
C THR A 396 -3.86 5.77 10.13
N PHE A 397 -4.18 5.43 11.38
CA PHE A 397 -3.55 4.32 12.10
C PHE A 397 -4.42 3.05 12.04
N ASP A 398 -3.87 1.89 12.43
CA ASP A 398 -4.62 0.63 12.46
C ASP A 398 -5.74 0.70 13.50
N ALA A 399 -6.82 -0.02 13.23
CA ALA A 399 -7.91 -0.21 14.16
C ALA A 399 -7.44 -1.11 15.31
N MET A 400 -7.61 -0.63 16.54
CA MET A 400 -7.29 -1.34 17.77
C MET A 400 -8.55 -1.59 18.59
N GLU A 401 -8.48 -2.49 19.57
CA GLU A 401 -9.59 -2.69 20.51
C GLU A 401 -9.90 -1.37 21.23
N ASP A 402 -11.18 -1.03 21.30
CA ASP A 402 -11.63 0.14 22.05
C ASP A 402 -11.51 -0.19 23.56
N PRO A 403 -10.67 0.52 24.32
CA PRO A 403 -10.44 0.23 25.74
C PRO A 403 -11.66 0.54 26.62
N MET A 404 -12.67 1.22 26.08
CA MET A 404 -13.90 1.56 26.80
C MET A 404 -15.01 0.50 26.64
N ALA A 405 -14.74 -0.61 25.93
CA ALA A 405 -15.68 -1.69 25.61
C ALA A 405 -16.03 -2.65 26.75
#